data_AF-A0A850VBE0-F1
#
_entry.id   AF-A0A850VBE0-F1
#
_cell.length_a   1.000
_cell.length_b   1.000
_cell.length_c   1.000
_cell.angle_alpha   90.00
_cell.angle_beta   90.00
_cell.angle_gamma   90.00
#
_symmetry.space_group_name_H-M   'P 1'
#
loop_
_entity.id
_entity.type
_entity.pdbx_description
1 polymer ?
#
loop_
_entity_poly.entity_id
_entity_poly.type
_entity_poly.pdbx_seq_one_letter_code
_entity_poly.pdbx_strand_id
1 'polypeptide(L)'
;VGELPNSLELMAERLGDAERKRRHARKDDYNIEVLLAVDDSVVRFHGKEHVQNYVLTLMNIVDEIYHDESLGVHINIVLVRMIMVGYRQSVSLIERGNPSRSLEQVCRWAHSQQRSDPQHAEHHDHAVFLTRQDFGPAGMQGYAPVTGMCHPLRSCTLNHEDGFSSAFVVAHETGHVLGMEHDGQGNRCADETSMGSIMAPLVQAAFHRYHWSRCSKQELNRYIHSYDCLLDDPFEHQWPTLPELPGINYSMDEQCRFDFGVGYKTCTAVSRGRMATPSSIPGVPSLPGCHQPAGARHCRPSPAALCPPGHCIWKTSEQPYSQDGSWSSWSKFGSCSRTCGGGVRSRSRSCDNPPPAYGGRQCPGATYEYQVCNAEECPGPYQDFRAQQCSKRNSYYTHQNSKHSWLPY
;
A
#
# COMPACT_ATOMS: atom_id res chain seq x y z
N VAL A 1 48.22 24.24 57.40
CA VAL A 1 47.42 23.00 57.59
C VAL A 1 45.98 23.44 57.38
N GLY A 2 45.38 23.24 56.19
CA GLY A 2 44.94 21.93 55.68
C GLY A 2 43.65 21.55 56.44
N GLU A 3 42.50 21.22 55.84
CA GLU A 3 42.20 20.71 54.51
C GLU A 3 40.72 20.97 54.14
N LEU A 4 40.47 21.05 52.83
CA LEU A 4 39.19 20.90 52.10
C LEU A 4 38.69 19.42 52.18
N PRO A 5 37.54 19.04 51.58
CA PRO A 5 36.26 19.74 51.35
C PRO A 5 35.02 18.85 51.62
N ASN A 6 33.83 19.47 51.57
CA ASN A 6 32.51 18.84 51.38
C ASN A 6 32.42 18.08 50.03
N SER A 7 33.12 16.96 49.91
CA SER A 7 33.15 16.12 48.70
C SER A 7 31.93 15.22 48.55
N LEU A 8 31.10 15.05 49.59
CA LEU A 8 29.94 14.16 49.54
C LEU A 8 28.68 14.81 48.95
N GLU A 9 28.53 16.13 49.09
CA GLU A 9 27.36 16.86 48.57
C GLU A 9 27.47 17.12 47.05
N LEU A 10 28.70 17.30 46.55
CA LEU A 10 29.00 17.40 45.11
C LEU A 10 29.06 16.04 44.38
N MET A 11 29.06 14.92 45.11
CA MET A 11 29.00 13.57 44.53
C MET A 11 27.55 13.08 44.38
N ALA A 12 26.60 13.62 45.14
CA ALA A 12 25.18 13.31 44.99
C ALA A 12 24.55 13.94 43.72
N GLU A 13 25.10 15.07 43.24
CA GLU A 13 24.72 15.67 41.96
C GLU A 13 25.46 15.08 40.74
N ARG A 14 26.37 14.10 40.97
CA ARG A 14 27.16 13.45 39.90
C ARG A 14 26.90 11.95 39.74
N LEU A 15 25.97 11.37 40.51
CA LEU A 15 25.44 10.04 40.24
C LEU A 15 24.32 10.13 39.21
N GLY A 16 24.79 10.33 37.97
CA GLY A 16 24.11 10.18 36.69
C GLY A 16 22.61 9.91 36.73
N ASP A 17 21.85 10.97 36.46
CA ASP A 17 20.81 10.88 35.44
C ASP A 17 21.52 10.73 34.08
N ALA A 18 22.21 9.60 33.92
CA ALA A 18 22.53 9.10 32.61
C ALA A 18 21.17 8.68 32.07
N GLU A 19 20.46 9.62 31.44
CA GLU A 19 19.35 9.32 30.54
C GLU A 19 19.79 8.08 29.78
N ARG A 20 19.13 6.97 30.08
CA ARG A 20 19.50 5.67 29.56
C ARG A 20 19.04 5.66 28.10
N LYS A 21 19.74 6.41 27.25
CA LYS A 21 19.52 6.45 25.81
C LYS A 21 19.60 5.02 25.32
N ARG A 22 18.57 4.60 24.60
CA ARG A 22 18.52 3.27 23.99
C ARG A 22 19.77 3.12 23.13
N ARG A 23 20.48 2.01 23.35
CA ARG A 23 21.80 1.81 22.76
C ARG A 23 21.62 1.32 21.34
N HIS A 24 22.33 1.95 20.42
CA HIS A 24 22.47 1.49 19.04
C HIS A 24 23.06 0.09 18.96
N ALA A 25 22.40 -0.88 18.32
CA ALA A 25 22.91 -2.25 18.21
C ALA A 25 24.09 -2.38 17.23
N ARG A 26 24.15 -1.56 16.17
CA ARG A 26 25.12 -1.74 15.06
C ARG A 26 25.66 -0.41 14.56
N LYS A 27 26.98 -0.34 14.39
CA LYS A 27 27.62 0.84 13.82
C LYS A 27 27.19 1.02 12.36
N ASP A 28 26.70 2.21 12.03
CA ASP A 28 26.28 2.65 10.68
C ASP A 28 24.90 2.16 10.18
N ASP A 29 24.07 1.59 11.06
CA ASP A 29 22.62 1.41 10.81
C ASP A 29 21.84 2.62 11.35
N TYR A 30 20.70 2.99 10.77
CA TYR A 30 19.84 4.07 11.26
C TYR A 30 18.39 3.63 11.24
N ASN A 31 17.59 4.05 12.22
CA ASN A 31 16.17 3.74 12.29
C ASN A 31 15.39 5.04 12.23
N ILE A 32 14.36 5.11 11.38
CA ILE A 32 13.41 6.22 11.35
C ILE A 32 12.11 5.71 11.95
N GLU A 33 11.80 6.14 13.17
CA GLU A 33 10.52 5.84 13.82
C GLU A 33 9.41 6.74 13.22
N VAL A 34 8.45 6.13 12.52
CA VAL A 34 7.44 6.84 11.72
C VAL A 34 6.06 6.83 12.38
N LEU A 35 5.48 8.03 12.51
CA LEU A 35 4.04 8.23 12.68
C LEU A 35 3.38 8.30 11.29
N LEU A 36 2.56 7.31 10.96
CA LEU A 36 1.77 7.32 9.72
C LEU A 36 0.37 7.85 9.99
N ALA A 37 0.01 8.94 9.33
CA ALA A 37 -1.31 9.54 9.38
C ALA A 37 -2.01 9.39 8.03
N VAL A 38 -3.22 8.86 8.05
CA VAL A 38 -4.02 8.58 6.85
C VAL A 38 -5.31 9.35 6.96
N ASP A 39 -5.56 10.24 6.00
CA ASP A 39 -6.74 11.09 6.06
C ASP A 39 -8.04 10.36 5.69
N ASP A 40 -9.18 11.00 5.96
CA ASP A 40 -10.51 10.41 5.73
C ASP A 40 -10.76 10.11 4.25
N SER A 41 -10.11 10.82 3.32
CA SER A 41 -10.27 10.58 1.88
C SER A 41 -9.65 9.25 1.44
N VAL A 42 -8.47 8.91 1.96
CA VAL A 42 -7.81 7.61 1.73
C VAL A 42 -8.63 6.49 2.39
N VAL A 43 -9.11 6.69 3.62
CA VAL A 43 -9.92 5.71 4.34
C VAL A 43 -11.25 5.42 3.62
N ARG A 44 -11.90 6.44 3.05
CA ARG A 44 -13.14 6.26 2.27
C ARG A 44 -12.90 5.54 0.96
N PHE A 45 -11.75 5.76 0.32
CA PHE A 45 -11.42 5.13 -0.95
C PHE A 45 -11.13 3.64 -0.79
N HIS A 46 -10.22 3.28 0.12
CA HIS A 46 -9.82 1.88 0.35
C HIS A 46 -10.81 1.09 1.21
N GLY A 47 -11.57 1.80 2.05
CA GLY A 47 -12.49 1.19 3.03
C GLY A 47 -11.77 0.82 4.33
N LYS A 48 -12.49 0.98 5.45
CA LYS A 48 -11.93 0.79 6.81
C LYS A 48 -11.35 -0.60 7.07
N GLU A 49 -11.87 -1.63 6.42
CA GLU A 49 -11.40 -3.02 6.59
C GLU A 49 -10.09 -3.30 5.87
N HIS A 50 -9.76 -2.55 4.80
CA HIS A 50 -8.61 -2.84 3.94
C HIS A 50 -7.50 -1.80 4.05
N VAL A 51 -7.82 -0.57 4.44
CA VAL A 51 -6.87 0.55 4.49
C VAL A 51 -5.65 0.24 5.34
N GLN A 52 -5.80 -0.47 6.46
CA GLN A 52 -4.68 -0.82 7.33
C GLN A 52 -3.64 -1.70 6.63
N ASN A 53 -4.08 -2.79 5.97
CA ASN A 53 -3.15 -3.67 5.26
C ASN A 53 -2.51 -2.94 4.07
N TYR A 54 -3.30 -2.13 3.35
CA TYR A 54 -2.81 -1.32 2.23
C TYR A 54 -1.67 -0.40 2.67
N VAL A 55 -1.86 0.39 3.74
CA VAL A 55 -0.83 1.34 4.18
C VAL A 55 0.38 0.67 4.80
N LEU A 56 0.20 -0.48 5.47
CA LEU A 56 1.33 -1.30 5.94
C LEU A 56 2.19 -1.78 4.77
N THR A 57 1.54 -2.22 3.70
CA THR A 57 2.22 -2.67 2.48
C THR A 57 2.93 -1.52 1.76
N LEU A 58 2.30 -0.36 1.71
CA LEU A 58 2.91 0.86 1.18
C LEU A 58 4.19 1.21 1.97
N MET A 59 4.14 1.19 3.30
CA MET A 59 5.32 1.47 4.13
C MET A 59 6.41 0.39 4.00
N ASN A 60 6.05 -0.87 3.78
CA ASN A 60 7.02 -1.91 3.47
C ASN A 60 7.74 -1.63 2.13
N ILE A 61 7.04 -1.10 1.13
CA ILE A 61 7.68 -0.68 -0.13
C ILE A 61 8.64 0.49 0.13
N VAL A 62 8.23 1.46 0.96
CA VAL A 62 9.10 2.59 1.35
C VAL A 62 10.35 2.08 2.05
N ASP A 63 10.20 1.13 2.99
CA ASP A 63 11.32 0.49 3.68
C ASP A 63 12.30 -0.19 2.71
N GLU A 64 11.78 -0.99 1.76
CA GLU A 64 12.60 -1.62 0.71
C GLU A 64 13.35 -0.60 -0.16
N ILE A 65 12.73 0.54 -0.47
CA ILE A 65 13.39 1.62 -1.21
C ILE A 65 14.59 2.19 -0.42
N TYR A 66 14.48 2.32 0.90
CA TYR A 66 15.57 2.78 1.76
C TYR A 66 16.66 1.72 2.02
N HIS A 67 16.32 0.44 1.83
CA HIS A 67 17.28 -0.67 1.87
C HIS A 67 18.10 -0.84 0.58
N ASP A 68 17.79 -0.09 -0.48
CA ASP A 68 18.53 -0.17 -1.74
C ASP A 68 20.01 0.23 -1.57
N GLU A 69 20.92 -0.63 -2.06
CA GLU A 69 22.37 -0.48 -1.88
C GLU A 69 22.92 0.84 -2.45
N SER A 70 22.23 1.44 -3.44
CA SER A 70 22.66 2.70 -4.05
C SER A 70 22.63 3.89 -3.08
N LEU A 71 21.81 3.83 -2.02
CA LEU A 71 21.78 4.85 -0.96
C LEU A 71 23.12 4.92 -0.21
N GLY A 72 23.76 3.76 -0.04
CA GLY A 72 25.06 3.62 0.62
C GLY A 72 25.05 3.79 2.15
N VAL A 73 23.87 3.86 2.76
CA VAL A 73 23.65 3.86 4.21
C VAL A 73 22.44 2.95 4.46
N HIS A 74 22.49 2.14 5.52
CA HIS A 74 21.35 1.31 5.91
C HIS A 74 20.39 2.10 6.79
N ILE A 75 19.17 2.32 6.27
CA ILE A 75 18.10 3.02 6.98
C ILE A 75 16.89 2.08 7.06
N ASN A 76 16.43 1.80 8.27
CA ASN A 76 15.21 1.05 8.53
C ASN A 76 14.05 2.03 8.74
N ILE A 77 12.94 1.82 8.03
CA ILE A 77 11.70 2.58 8.22
C ILE A 77 10.79 1.82 9.15
N VAL A 78 10.58 2.35 10.36
CA VAL A 78 9.89 1.63 11.43
C VAL A 78 8.58 2.32 11.77
N LEU A 79 7.46 1.69 11.44
CA LEU A 79 6.17 2.22 11.82
C LEU A 79 5.94 2.03 13.34
N VAL A 80 5.86 3.12 14.09
CA VAL A 80 5.60 3.08 15.54
C VAL A 80 4.14 3.37 15.88
N ARG A 81 3.45 4.15 15.03
CA ARG A 81 2.04 4.50 15.26
C ARG A 81 1.33 4.81 13.96
N MET A 82 0.07 4.37 13.88
CA MET A 82 -0.82 4.65 12.75
C MET A 82 -2.08 5.38 13.24
N ILE A 83 -2.43 6.49 12.59
CA ILE A 83 -3.61 7.29 12.91
C ILE A 83 -4.49 7.45 11.67
N MET A 84 -5.74 6.98 11.78
CA MET A 84 -6.78 7.26 10.80
C MET A 84 -7.50 8.55 11.18
N VAL A 85 -7.25 9.63 10.45
CA VAL A 85 -7.75 10.97 10.76
C VAL A 85 -9.21 11.10 10.34
N GLY A 86 -10.09 11.49 11.27
CA GLY A 86 -11.52 11.66 10.98
C GLY A 86 -11.81 12.85 10.05
N TYR A 87 -12.94 12.77 9.34
CA TYR A 87 -13.37 13.77 8.34
C TYR A 87 -13.17 15.24 8.75
N ARG A 88 -13.65 15.65 9.92
CA ARG A 88 -13.57 17.06 10.36
C ARG A 88 -12.12 17.55 10.47
N GLN A 89 -11.24 16.70 10.99
CA GLN A 89 -9.83 17.04 11.16
C GLN A 89 -9.10 16.99 9.82
N SER A 90 -9.40 15.99 8.98
CA SER A 90 -8.84 15.86 7.63
C SER A 90 -9.09 17.11 6.77
N VAL A 91 -10.31 17.66 6.78
CA VAL A 91 -10.64 18.90 6.04
C VAL A 91 -9.95 20.13 6.64
N SER A 92 -9.65 20.13 7.94
CA SER A 92 -8.96 21.26 8.59
C SER A 92 -7.45 21.28 8.40
N LEU A 93 -6.85 20.15 8.00
CA LEU A 93 -5.40 20.00 7.81
C LEU A 93 -4.96 20.26 6.37
N ILE A 94 -5.88 20.18 5.41
CA ILE A 94 -5.59 20.32 3.98
C ILE A 94 -6.25 21.58 3.44
N GLU A 95 -5.43 22.52 2.97
CA GLU A 95 -5.87 23.75 2.32
C GLU A 95 -5.68 23.67 0.81
N ARG A 96 -6.80 23.71 0.09
CA ARG A 96 -6.80 23.50 -1.36
C ARG A 96 -5.96 24.55 -2.08
N GLY A 97 -4.99 24.08 -2.86
CA GLY A 97 -4.10 24.93 -3.66
C GLY A 97 -3.02 25.66 -2.84
N ASN A 98 -2.87 25.35 -1.55
CA ASN A 98 -1.83 25.91 -0.69
C ASN A 98 -1.02 24.77 -0.03
N PRO A 99 -0.02 24.21 -0.74
CA PRO A 99 0.75 23.07 -0.24
C PRO A 99 1.58 23.43 0.99
N SER A 100 2.13 24.66 1.01
CA SER A 100 2.92 25.17 2.13
C SER A 100 2.11 25.25 3.41
N ARG A 101 0.90 25.83 3.36
CA ARG A 101 0.02 25.93 4.53
C ARG A 101 -0.52 24.57 4.98
N SER A 102 -0.84 23.68 4.04
CA SER A 102 -1.27 22.31 4.34
C SER A 102 -0.18 21.54 5.09
N LEU A 103 1.07 21.58 4.59
CA LEU A 103 2.20 20.95 5.25
C LEU A 103 2.41 21.54 6.64
N GLU A 104 2.39 22.87 6.79
CA GLU A 104 2.58 23.54 8.08
C GLU A 104 1.51 23.11 9.12
N GLN A 105 0.26 22.94 8.71
CA GLN A 105 -0.83 22.43 9.55
C GLN A 105 -0.60 20.97 9.94
N VAL A 106 -0.24 20.13 8.97
CA VAL A 106 0.06 18.70 9.17
C VAL A 106 1.23 18.52 10.14
N CYS A 107 2.32 19.27 9.98
CA CYS A 107 3.50 19.19 10.85
C CYS A 107 3.18 19.60 12.29
N ARG A 108 2.42 20.69 12.48
CA ARG A 108 1.96 21.09 13.82
C ARG A 108 1.03 20.05 14.44
N TRP A 109 0.15 19.48 13.64
CA TRP A 109 -0.73 18.43 14.09
C TRP A 109 0.05 17.17 14.49
N ALA A 110 1.00 16.73 13.67
CA ALA A 110 1.86 15.58 13.98
C ALA A 110 2.65 15.81 15.28
N HIS A 111 3.21 17.01 15.46
CA HIS A 111 3.86 17.40 16.71
C HIS A 111 2.93 17.29 17.92
N SER A 112 1.66 17.69 17.78
CA SER A 112 0.66 17.53 18.86
C SER A 112 0.32 16.08 19.19
N GLN A 113 0.63 15.13 18.30
CA GLN A 113 0.46 13.70 18.53
C GLN A 113 1.68 13.03 19.18
N GLN A 114 2.81 13.75 19.28
CA GLN A 114 4.07 13.23 19.82
C GLN A 114 3.93 12.82 21.28
N ARG A 115 4.57 11.70 21.65
CA ARG A 115 4.67 11.26 23.03
C ARG A 115 5.75 12.09 23.75
N SER A 116 5.41 12.62 24.92
CA SER A 116 6.30 13.48 25.70
C SER A 116 7.52 12.76 26.25
N ASP A 117 7.42 11.45 26.47
CA ASP A 117 8.53 10.59 26.90
C ASP A 117 9.25 10.05 25.65
N PRO A 118 10.54 10.39 25.43
CA PRO A 118 11.34 9.86 24.33
C PRO A 118 11.56 8.34 24.39
N GLN A 119 11.36 7.71 25.56
CA GLN A 119 11.43 6.25 25.70
C GLN A 119 10.07 5.58 25.54
N HIS A 120 9.04 6.30 25.10
CA HIS A 120 7.75 5.70 24.80
C HIS A 120 7.80 4.95 23.48
N ALA A 121 7.22 3.75 23.40
CA ALA A 121 7.15 2.95 22.17
C ALA A 121 6.49 3.63 20.96
N GLU A 122 5.77 4.74 21.17
CA GLU A 122 5.07 5.46 20.09
C GLU A 122 5.67 6.87 19.90
N HIS A 123 6.85 7.13 20.47
CA HIS A 123 7.64 8.28 20.12
C HIS A 123 8.11 8.12 18.67
N HIS A 124 8.10 9.20 17.89
CA HIS A 124 8.43 9.13 16.46
C HIS A 124 9.41 10.22 16.05
N ASP A 125 10.32 9.89 15.15
CA ASP A 125 11.27 10.82 14.56
C ASP A 125 10.66 11.61 13.41
N HIS A 126 9.75 10.97 12.68
CA HIS A 126 9.24 11.44 11.41
C HIS A 126 7.74 11.17 11.27
N ALA A 127 7.01 12.07 10.59
CA ALA A 127 5.59 11.91 10.33
C ALA A 127 5.29 11.88 8.83
N VAL A 128 4.59 10.85 8.38
CA VAL A 128 4.13 10.72 6.99
C VAL A 128 2.61 10.93 6.96
N PHE A 129 2.15 11.92 6.21
CA PHE A 129 0.73 12.18 6.02
C PHE A 129 0.28 11.82 4.61
N LEU A 130 -0.72 10.96 4.50
CA LEU A 130 -1.31 10.50 3.23
C LEU A 130 -2.70 11.11 3.03
N THR A 131 -2.94 11.68 1.84
CA THR A 131 -4.24 12.24 1.45
C THR A 131 -4.54 12.00 -0.02
N ARG A 132 -5.82 11.83 -0.39
CA ARG A 132 -6.28 11.90 -1.78
C ARG A 132 -6.85 13.27 -2.15
N GLN A 133 -6.73 14.26 -1.26
CA GLN A 133 -7.19 15.62 -1.50
C GLN A 133 -6.15 16.42 -2.29
N ASP A 134 -6.61 17.36 -3.11
CA ASP A 134 -5.76 18.29 -3.83
C ASP A 134 -5.22 19.36 -2.87
N PHE A 135 -3.95 19.28 -2.46
CA PHE A 135 -3.30 20.32 -1.64
C PHE A 135 -2.41 21.27 -2.47
N GLY A 136 -2.03 20.88 -3.70
CA GLY A 136 -1.10 21.61 -4.56
C GLY A 136 -1.61 21.85 -5.98
N PRO A 137 -0.77 22.46 -6.85
CA PRO A 137 -1.06 22.55 -8.28
C PRO A 137 -1.14 21.15 -8.92
N ALA A 138 -1.83 21.05 -10.06
CA ALA A 138 -2.00 19.79 -10.78
C ALA A 138 -0.64 19.13 -11.09
N GLY A 139 -0.50 17.86 -10.72
CA GLY A 139 0.73 17.08 -10.87
C GLY A 139 1.68 17.10 -9.67
N MET A 140 1.43 17.94 -8.66
CA MET A 140 2.14 17.86 -7.38
C MET A 140 1.65 16.65 -6.59
N GLN A 141 2.55 15.71 -6.31
CA GLN A 141 2.25 14.49 -5.57
C GLN A 141 2.76 14.52 -4.14
N GLY A 142 3.77 15.34 -3.82
CA GLY A 142 4.34 15.41 -2.49
C GLY A 142 4.80 16.83 -2.16
N TYR A 143 4.95 17.10 -0.86
CA TYR A 143 5.55 18.33 -0.37
C TYR A 143 6.21 18.08 1.00
N ALA A 144 7.47 18.49 1.11
CA ALA A 144 8.27 18.34 2.31
C ALA A 144 9.24 19.52 2.49
N PRO A 145 9.70 19.79 3.72
CA PRO A 145 10.81 20.70 3.95
C PRO A 145 12.13 19.99 3.56
N VAL A 146 13.04 20.72 2.93
CA VAL A 146 14.42 20.25 2.74
C VAL A 146 15.15 20.41 4.07
N THR A 147 15.69 19.32 4.61
CA THR A 147 16.20 19.18 5.98
C THR A 147 15.15 19.38 7.07
N GLY A 148 15.38 18.73 8.22
CA GLY A 148 14.51 18.83 9.38
C GLY A 148 14.15 17.49 10.00
N MET A 149 14.84 16.40 9.64
CA MET A 149 14.73 15.14 10.38
C MET A 149 15.03 15.39 11.87
N CYS A 150 14.30 14.70 12.75
CA CYS A 150 14.26 14.91 14.20
C CYS A 150 13.69 16.27 14.67
N HIS A 151 13.38 17.22 13.77
CA HIS A 151 12.89 18.53 14.18
C HIS A 151 11.37 18.50 14.42
N PRO A 152 10.86 18.97 15.59
CA PRO A 152 9.46 18.78 15.98
C PRO A 152 8.41 19.32 14.99
N LEU A 153 8.74 20.40 14.27
CA LEU A 153 7.83 21.04 13.31
C LEU A 153 8.27 20.93 11.84
N ARG A 154 9.33 20.15 11.56
CA ARG A 154 9.86 20.00 10.20
C ARG A 154 10.06 18.53 9.79
N SER A 155 10.05 17.58 10.72
CA SER A 155 10.17 16.16 10.40
C SER A 155 8.81 15.58 9.97
N CYS A 156 8.32 16.02 8.82
CA CYS A 156 6.98 15.72 8.34
C CYS A 156 6.90 15.80 6.81
N THR A 157 6.11 14.93 6.20
CA THR A 157 5.84 14.94 4.76
C THR A 157 4.34 14.90 4.48
N LEU A 158 3.91 15.60 3.43
CA LEU A 158 2.54 15.57 2.92
C LEU A 158 2.54 14.93 1.54
N ASN A 159 1.86 13.79 1.41
CA ASN A 159 1.92 12.96 0.22
C ASN A 159 0.51 12.68 -0.30
N HIS A 160 0.37 12.82 -1.61
CA HIS A 160 -0.82 12.43 -2.35
C HIS A 160 -0.79 10.91 -2.56
N GLU A 161 -1.84 10.24 -2.10
CA GLU A 161 -2.00 8.80 -2.25
C GLU A 161 -2.74 8.51 -3.56
N ASP A 162 -2.09 7.77 -4.45
CA ASP A 162 -2.66 7.33 -5.73
C ASP A 162 -2.19 5.91 -6.08
N GLY A 163 -2.39 4.97 -5.15
CA GLY A 163 -1.96 3.58 -5.30
C GLY A 163 -0.54 3.32 -4.78
N PHE A 164 -0.01 2.12 -5.03
CA PHE A 164 1.29 1.72 -4.46
C PHE A 164 2.48 2.52 -5.01
N SER A 165 2.34 3.16 -6.18
CA SER A 165 3.36 4.09 -6.70
C SER A 165 3.60 5.30 -5.80
N SER A 166 2.65 5.66 -4.94
CA SER A 166 2.85 6.73 -3.95
C SER A 166 3.94 6.42 -2.93
N ALA A 167 4.37 5.16 -2.78
CA ALA A 167 5.55 4.82 -1.98
C ALA A 167 6.82 5.52 -2.46
N PHE A 168 7.01 5.68 -3.78
CA PHE A 168 8.14 6.43 -4.33
C PHE A 168 8.07 7.92 -4.00
N VAL A 169 6.86 8.48 -3.88
CA VAL A 169 6.64 9.85 -3.45
C VAL A 169 6.99 9.99 -1.97
N VAL A 170 6.49 9.09 -1.11
CA VAL A 170 6.83 9.09 0.32
C VAL A 170 8.34 9.00 0.55
N ALA A 171 9.03 8.11 -0.18
CA ALA A 171 10.49 8.00 -0.12
C ALA A 171 11.20 9.28 -0.61
N HIS A 172 10.72 9.87 -1.71
CA HIS A 172 11.25 11.14 -2.24
C HIS A 172 11.10 12.28 -1.22
N GLU A 173 9.91 12.47 -0.67
CA GLU A 173 9.63 13.53 0.30
C GLU A 173 10.40 13.31 1.62
N THR A 174 10.55 12.07 2.06
CA THR A 174 11.38 11.74 3.24
C THR A 174 12.86 12.00 2.94
N GLY A 175 13.32 11.78 1.71
CA GLY A 175 14.64 12.16 1.22
C GLY A 175 14.92 13.66 1.35
N HIS A 176 13.95 14.53 1.03
CA HIS A 176 14.05 15.97 1.28
C HIS A 176 14.28 16.26 2.77
N VAL A 177 13.52 15.62 3.66
CA VAL A 177 13.64 15.83 5.11
C VAL A 177 15.02 15.37 5.65
N LEU A 178 15.62 14.35 5.04
CA LEU A 178 16.99 13.92 5.30
C LEU A 178 18.05 14.89 4.73
N GLY A 179 17.67 15.80 3.85
CA GLY A 179 18.52 16.84 3.29
C GLY A 179 19.03 16.59 1.87
N MET A 180 18.39 15.67 1.15
CA MET A 180 18.65 15.44 -0.27
C MET A 180 17.93 16.49 -1.11
N GLU A 181 18.57 16.99 -2.16
CA GLU A 181 17.96 17.90 -3.14
C GLU A 181 17.58 17.13 -4.41
N HIS A 182 16.85 17.79 -5.30
CA HIS A 182 16.49 17.17 -6.58
C HIS A 182 17.69 16.92 -7.47
N ASP A 183 17.69 15.77 -8.13
CA ASP A 183 18.69 15.45 -9.14
C ASP A 183 18.59 16.37 -10.36
N GLY A 184 19.73 16.94 -10.75
CA GLY A 184 19.83 17.87 -11.88
C GLY A 184 19.39 19.30 -11.57
N GLN A 185 18.94 19.61 -10.35
CA GLN A 185 18.70 20.97 -9.89
C GLN A 185 19.84 21.40 -8.97
N GLY A 186 20.79 22.19 -9.48
CA GLY A 186 21.94 22.64 -8.69
C GLY A 186 23.05 21.60 -8.49
N ASN A 187 22.85 20.35 -8.91
CA ASN A 187 23.85 19.28 -8.85
C ASN A 187 24.11 18.63 -10.23
N ARG A 188 25.05 17.67 -10.29
CA ARG A 188 25.52 17.02 -11.52
C ARG A 188 24.85 15.67 -11.80
N CYS A 189 23.66 15.42 -11.25
CA CYS A 189 22.95 14.14 -11.38
C CYS A 189 21.76 14.19 -12.34
N ALA A 190 21.72 15.20 -13.23
CA ALA A 190 20.68 15.32 -14.25
C ALA A 190 20.59 14.08 -15.18
N ASP A 191 21.72 13.42 -15.45
CA ASP A 191 21.82 12.19 -16.23
C ASP A 191 21.09 11.00 -15.57
N GLU A 192 20.98 10.98 -14.25
CA GLU A 192 20.36 9.89 -13.49
C GLU A 192 18.84 10.02 -13.35
N THR A 193 18.29 11.21 -13.60
CA THR A 193 16.82 11.45 -13.54
C THR A 193 16.07 10.50 -14.45
N SER A 194 16.48 10.43 -15.72
CA SER A 194 15.94 9.52 -16.75
C SER A 194 16.17 8.04 -16.46
N MET A 195 17.03 7.74 -15.48
CA MET A 195 17.35 6.38 -15.07
C MET A 195 16.47 5.82 -13.97
N GLY A 196 15.50 6.60 -13.48
CA GLY A 196 14.62 6.19 -12.39
C GLY A 196 15.16 6.60 -11.02
N SER A 197 15.96 7.66 -10.93
CA SER A 197 16.40 8.17 -9.64
C SER A 197 15.20 8.60 -8.79
N ILE A 198 15.21 8.23 -7.51
CA ILE A 198 14.14 8.55 -6.56
C ILE A 198 14.00 10.07 -6.39
N MET A 199 15.12 10.82 -6.31
CA MET A 199 15.13 12.28 -6.15
C MET A 199 14.98 13.05 -7.48
N ALA A 200 14.55 12.40 -8.55
CA ALA A 200 14.22 13.12 -9.79
C ALA A 200 13.03 14.08 -9.58
N PRO A 201 13.06 15.32 -10.10
CA PRO A 201 11.97 16.30 -9.91
C PRO A 201 10.61 15.84 -10.45
N LEU A 202 10.63 14.98 -11.47
CA LEU A 202 9.47 14.25 -11.96
C LEU A 202 9.69 12.81 -11.56
N VAL A 203 8.80 12.26 -10.73
CA VAL A 203 8.90 10.87 -10.26
C VAL A 203 8.83 9.93 -11.47
N GLN A 204 10.00 9.45 -11.88
CA GLN A 204 10.21 8.47 -12.95
C GLN A 204 10.57 7.09 -12.41
N ALA A 205 10.87 7.02 -11.11
CA ALA A 205 11.08 5.76 -10.39
C ALA A 205 9.83 4.89 -10.48
N ALA A 206 10.05 3.59 -10.69
CA ALA A 206 8.99 2.60 -10.79
C ALA A 206 9.46 1.27 -10.24
N PHE A 207 8.54 0.37 -9.89
CA PHE A 207 8.84 -0.96 -9.33
C PHE A 207 9.86 -1.82 -10.10
N HIS A 208 10.08 -1.55 -11.38
CA HIS A 208 11.03 -2.30 -12.21
C HIS A 208 12.37 -1.60 -12.40
N ARG A 209 12.52 -0.38 -11.89
CA ARG A 209 13.68 0.49 -12.10
C ARG A 209 13.58 1.69 -11.16
N TYR A 210 14.33 1.62 -10.07
CA TYR A 210 14.56 2.72 -9.15
C TYR A 210 15.98 2.61 -8.57
N HIS A 211 16.56 3.73 -8.16
CA HIS A 211 17.81 3.80 -7.40
C HIS A 211 17.95 5.20 -6.77
N TRP A 212 18.85 5.34 -5.81
CA TRP A 212 19.31 6.63 -5.28
C TRP A 212 20.52 7.11 -6.06
N SER A 213 20.51 8.37 -6.49
CA SER A 213 21.62 8.92 -7.27
C SER A 213 22.90 9.06 -6.44
N ARG A 214 24.04 9.24 -7.14
CA ARG A 214 25.30 9.59 -6.47
C ARG A 214 25.22 10.92 -5.70
N CYS A 215 24.36 11.85 -6.11
CA CYS A 215 24.14 13.12 -5.43
C CYS A 215 23.34 12.90 -4.14
N SER A 216 22.25 12.13 -4.21
CA SER A 216 21.41 11.77 -3.05
C SER A 216 22.24 11.10 -1.97
N LYS A 217 23.06 10.10 -2.35
CA LYS A 217 24.01 9.44 -1.45
C LYS A 217 25.00 10.41 -0.82
N GLN A 218 25.57 11.33 -1.60
CA GLN A 218 26.53 12.30 -1.10
C GLN A 218 25.89 13.30 -0.13
N GLU A 219 24.69 13.78 -0.44
CA GLU A 219 23.93 14.75 0.35
C GLU A 219 23.47 14.13 1.68
N LEU A 220 22.94 12.90 1.65
CA LEU A 220 22.61 12.16 2.87
C LEU A 220 23.82 12.02 3.79
N ASN A 221 24.96 11.59 3.27
CA ASN A 221 26.18 11.41 4.08
C ASN A 221 26.68 12.70 4.73
N ARG A 222 26.30 13.89 4.24
CA ARG A 222 26.64 15.17 4.91
C ARG A 222 25.85 15.39 6.19
N TYR A 223 24.59 14.93 6.24
CA TYR A 223 23.67 15.24 7.33
C TYR A 223 23.35 14.04 8.23
N ILE A 224 23.50 12.80 7.76
CA ILE A 224 23.01 11.61 8.47
C ILE A 224 23.60 11.47 9.89
N HIS A 225 24.89 11.78 10.06
CA HIS A 225 25.55 11.76 11.36
C HIS A 225 25.13 12.88 12.32
N SER A 226 24.38 13.87 11.84
CA SER A 226 23.85 14.96 12.68
C SER A 226 22.46 14.67 13.25
N TYR A 227 21.82 13.57 12.83
CA TYR A 227 20.49 13.18 13.27
C TYR A 227 20.57 12.15 14.41
N ASP A 228 20.79 12.65 15.63
CA ASP A 228 20.93 11.80 16.83
C ASP A 228 19.68 10.95 17.14
N CYS A 229 18.49 11.37 16.71
CA CYS A 229 17.25 10.62 16.95
C CYS A 229 17.16 9.31 16.16
N LEU A 230 17.98 9.13 15.12
CA LEU A 230 17.93 7.93 14.28
C LEU A 230 18.82 6.80 14.78
N LEU A 231 19.52 7.02 15.90
CA LEU A 231 20.56 6.14 16.40
C LEU A 231 20.06 5.13 17.43
N ASP A 232 18.84 5.26 17.94
CA ASP A 232 18.29 4.24 18.83
C ASP A 232 17.60 3.10 18.08
N ASP A 233 17.69 1.92 18.67
CA ASP A 233 16.96 0.75 18.18
C ASP A 233 15.48 0.93 18.49
N PRO A 234 14.54 0.69 17.55
CA PRO A 234 13.11 0.85 17.76
C PRO A 234 12.55 -0.16 18.77
N PHE A 235 11.38 0.12 19.36
CA PHE A 235 10.70 -0.88 20.20
C PHE A 235 10.13 -2.02 19.34
N GLU A 236 10.08 -3.23 19.88
CA GLU A 236 9.37 -4.34 19.21
C GLU A 236 7.87 -4.08 19.22
N HIS A 237 7.32 -3.81 18.03
CA HIS A 237 5.89 -3.59 17.84
C HIS A 237 5.20 -4.88 17.37
N GLN A 238 4.00 -5.13 17.89
CA GLN A 238 3.16 -6.27 17.47
C GLN A 238 2.34 -5.93 16.22
N TRP A 239 3.02 -5.49 15.15
CA TRP A 239 2.37 -5.40 13.85
C TRP A 239 2.17 -6.80 13.26
N PRO A 240 1.08 -7.04 12.52
CA PRO A 240 0.93 -8.30 11.80
C PRO A 240 2.12 -8.45 10.84
N THR A 241 2.76 -9.62 10.85
CA THR A 241 3.84 -9.92 9.91
C THR A 241 3.31 -9.81 8.48
N LEU A 242 3.80 -8.82 7.74
CA LEU A 242 3.49 -8.68 6.33
C LEU A 242 4.24 -9.77 5.55
N PRO A 243 3.69 -10.27 4.44
CA PRO A 243 4.44 -11.17 3.57
C PRO A 243 5.60 -10.42 2.93
N GLU A 244 6.68 -11.14 2.65
CA GLU A 244 7.90 -10.66 1.98
C GLU A 244 7.64 -9.91 0.65
N LEU A 245 6.51 -10.17 -0.02
CA LEU A 245 6.14 -9.51 -1.27
C LEU A 245 4.67 -9.06 -1.24
N PRO A 246 4.37 -7.79 -1.59
CA PRO A 246 3.00 -7.28 -1.70
C PRO A 246 2.08 -8.15 -2.57
N GLY A 247 2.63 -8.73 -3.65
CA GLY A 247 1.89 -9.60 -4.58
C GLY A 247 1.45 -10.94 -4.01
N ILE A 248 1.87 -11.32 -2.79
CA ILE A 248 1.39 -12.53 -2.10
C ILE A 248 0.02 -12.29 -1.46
N ASN A 249 -0.18 -11.11 -0.85
CA ASN A 249 -1.43 -10.75 -0.19
C ASN A 249 -2.43 -10.05 -1.09
N TYR A 250 -1.97 -9.50 -2.22
CA TYR A 250 -2.83 -8.79 -3.15
C TYR A 250 -2.72 -9.39 -4.54
N SER A 251 -3.82 -9.99 -4.97
CA SER A 251 -4.03 -10.35 -6.36
C SER A 251 -3.85 -9.12 -7.25
N MET A 252 -3.52 -9.38 -8.50
CA MET A 252 -3.37 -8.32 -9.50
C MET A 252 -4.65 -7.49 -9.66
N ASP A 253 -5.84 -8.09 -9.44
CA ASP A 253 -7.12 -7.39 -9.44
C ASP A 253 -7.27 -6.46 -8.22
N GLU A 254 -6.79 -6.89 -7.06
CA GLU A 254 -6.77 -6.05 -5.84
C GLU A 254 -5.78 -4.91 -5.99
N GLN A 255 -4.59 -5.15 -6.57
CA GLN A 255 -3.65 -4.07 -6.90
C GLN A 255 -4.27 -3.05 -7.86
N CYS A 256 -4.97 -3.49 -8.92
CA CYS A 256 -5.75 -2.60 -9.78
C CYS A 256 -6.85 -1.84 -9.03
N ARG A 257 -7.51 -2.49 -8.07
CA ARG A 257 -8.52 -1.84 -7.24
C ARG A 257 -7.91 -0.79 -6.32
N PHE A 258 -6.72 -1.01 -5.79
CA PHE A 258 -6.04 -0.03 -4.94
C PHE A 258 -5.53 1.18 -5.75
N ASP A 259 -5.07 0.95 -6.98
CA ASP A 259 -4.57 2.03 -7.82
C ASP A 259 -5.72 2.85 -8.47
N PHE A 260 -6.81 2.19 -8.89
CA PHE A 260 -7.85 2.82 -9.71
C PHE A 260 -9.25 2.83 -9.10
N GLY A 261 -9.46 2.15 -7.97
CA GLY A 261 -10.71 2.11 -7.23
C GLY A 261 -11.63 0.95 -7.57
N VAL A 262 -12.82 0.96 -6.96
CA VAL A 262 -13.80 -0.13 -7.10
C VAL A 262 -14.33 -0.24 -8.54
N GLY A 263 -14.30 -1.45 -9.10
CA GLY A 263 -14.73 -1.72 -10.49
C GLY A 263 -13.57 -1.90 -11.48
N TYR A 264 -12.33 -1.64 -11.04
CA TYR A 264 -11.13 -1.91 -11.81
C TYR A 264 -10.59 -3.32 -11.53
N LYS A 265 -10.18 -4.02 -12.58
CA LYS A 265 -9.59 -5.37 -12.54
C LYS A 265 -8.48 -5.52 -13.58
N THR A 266 -7.81 -6.66 -13.61
CA THR A 266 -6.73 -6.90 -14.56
C THR A 266 -7.22 -7.23 -15.96
N CYS A 267 -6.50 -6.70 -16.95
CA CYS A 267 -6.70 -7.05 -18.35
C CYS A 267 -6.27 -8.50 -18.65
N THR A 268 -7.20 -9.44 -18.73
CA THR A 268 -6.91 -10.83 -19.14
C THR A 268 -6.67 -11.00 -20.64
N ALA A 269 -6.98 -9.98 -21.46
CA ALA A 269 -6.95 -10.05 -22.92
C ALA A 269 -5.56 -9.78 -23.56
N VAL A 270 -4.56 -9.31 -22.81
CA VAL A 270 -3.21 -9.03 -23.35
C VAL A 270 -2.32 -10.26 -23.23
N SER A 271 -2.69 -11.35 -23.93
CA SER A 271 -1.92 -12.61 -23.95
C SER A 271 -1.35 -12.97 -25.33
N ARG A 272 -1.34 -12.04 -26.28
CA ARG A 272 -0.55 -12.21 -27.52
C ARG A 272 0.48 -11.09 -27.59
N GLY A 273 1.74 -11.49 -27.43
CA GLY A 273 2.88 -10.62 -27.23
C GLY A 273 2.93 -9.43 -28.16
N ARG A 274 2.87 -8.23 -27.58
CA ARG A 274 3.72 -7.08 -27.88
C ARG A 274 3.32 -5.91 -26.97
N MET A 275 4.34 -5.20 -26.50
CA MET A 275 4.26 -3.95 -25.74
C MET A 275 3.29 -2.93 -26.34
N ALA A 276 2.60 -2.19 -25.48
CA ALA A 276 2.55 -0.72 -25.57
C ALA A 276 2.02 -0.10 -24.27
N THR A 277 2.52 1.09 -23.97
CA THR A 277 2.00 2.08 -23.01
C THR A 277 0.53 2.44 -23.30
N PRO A 278 -0.18 3.15 -22.39
CA PRO A 278 -1.65 3.30 -22.42
C PRO A 278 -2.27 4.06 -23.62
N SER A 279 -1.54 4.34 -24.70
CA SER A 279 -1.99 5.34 -25.69
C SER A 279 -1.85 4.96 -27.17
N SER A 280 -1.50 3.72 -27.54
CA SER A 280 -1.16 3.47 -28.96
C SER A 280 -1.44 2.05 -29.48
N ILE A 281 -2.70 1.62 -29.43
CA ILE A 281 -3.22 0.65 -30.42
C ILE A 281 -4.56 1.17 -30.98
N PRO A 282 -4.63 1.57 -32.25
CA PRO A 282 -5.91 1.83 -32.90
C PRO A 282 -6.67 0.51 -33.06
N GLY A 283 -7.85 0.39 -32.44
CA GLY A 283 -8.80 -0.69 -32.75
C GLY A 283 -9.01 -1.79 -31.70
N VAL A 284 -8.36 -1.72 -30.52
CA VAL A 284 -8.78 -2.54 -29.37
C VAL A 284 -9.69 -1.67 -28.50
N PRO A 285 -10.97 -2.02 -28.29
CA PRO A 285 -11.79 -1.32 -27.32
C PRO A 285 -11.10 -1.46 -25.97
N SER A 286 -10.71 -0.35 -25.35
CA SER A 286 -10.39 -0.33 -23.94
C SER A 286 -11.59 -0.90 -23.20
N LEU A 287 -11.44 -2.11 -22.63
CA LEU A 287 -12.47 -2.66 -21.77
C LEU A 287 -12.58 -1.71 -20.57
N PRO A 288 -13.74 -1.04 -20.36
CA PRO A 288 -13.90 -0.10 -19.26
C PRO A 288 -13.61 -0.82 -17.94
N GLY A 289 -12.76 -0.25 -17.09
CA GLY A 289 -12.42 -0.85 -15.79
C GLY A 289 -11.37 -1.97 -15.85
N CYS A 290 -10.55 -2.08 -16.89
CA CYS A 290 -9.42 -3.02 -16.90
C CYS A 290 -8.07 -2.28 -16.98
N HIS A 291 -7.18 -2.49 -16.01
CA HIS A 291 -5.86 -1.86 -15.91
C HIS A 291 -4.76 -2.91 -15.65
N GLN A 292 -3.47 -2.54 -15.75
CA GLN A 292 -2.35 -3.39 -15.35
C GLN A 292 -1.64 -2.77 -14.14
N PRO A 293 -1.40 -3.55 -13.05
CA PRO A 293 -0.63 -3.10 -11.90
C PRO A 293 0.79 -2.68 -12.29
N ALA A 294 1.30 -1.64 -11.62
CA ALA A 294 2.66 -1.18 -11.82
C ALA A 294 3.68 -2.29 -11.46
N GLY A 295 4.62 -2.57 -12.37
CA GLY A 295 5.64 -3.62 -12.17
C GLY A 295 5.34 -4.98 -12.83
N ALA A 296 4.11 -5.22 -13.28
CA ALA A 296 3.72 -6.48 -13.91
C ALA A 296 4.06 -6.54 -15.41
N ARG A 297 5.35 -6.44 -15.74
CA ARG A 297 5.80 -6.89 -17.06
C ARG A 297 5.81 -8.43 -17.06
N HIS A 298 4.92 -9.02 -17.86
CA HIS A 298 5.00 -10.37 -18.48
C HIS A 298 4.77 -11.65 -17.65
N CYS A 299 4.10 -11.63 -16.50
CA CYS A 299 3.76 -12.89 -15.82
C CYS A 299 2.41 -13.42 -16.32
N ARG A 300 2.38 -14.56 -17.04
CA ARG A 300 1.12 -15.30 -17.25
C ARG A 300 0.64 -15.77 -15.88
N PRO A 301 -0.61 -15.50 -15.46
CA PRO A 301 -1.09 -15.95 -14.17
C PRO A 301 -1.03 -17.48 -14.13
N SER A 302 -0.10 -18.00 -13.35
CA SER A 302 0.02 -19.40 -13.00
C SER A 302 0.56 -19.48 -11.58
N PRO A 303 0.19 -20.51 -10.79
CA PRO A 303 0.71 -20.71 -9.43
C PRO A 303 2.25 -20.86 -9.33
N ALA A 304 2.96 -20.84 -10.46
CA ALA A 304 4.37 -21.22 -10.59
C ALA A 304 5.30 -20.07 -11.05
N ALA A 305 4.82 -18.83 -11.14
CA ALA A 305 5.60 -17.68 -11.59
C ALA A 305 5.65 -16.58 -10.51
N LEU A 306 6.84 -16.09 -10.18
CA LEU A 306 7.01 -14.88 -9.36
C LEU A 306 7.53 -13.73 -10.21
N CYS A 307 7.18 -12.51 -9.80
CA CYS A 307 7.56 -11.28 -10.48
C CYS A 307 8.39 -10.37 -9.53
N PRO A 308 9.67 -10.71 -9.24
CA PRO A 308 10.62 -9.74 -8.67
C PRO A 308 10.82 -8.53 -9.62
N PRO A 309 11.44 -7.42 -9.16
CA PRO A 309 11.51 -6.16 -9.91
C PRO A 309 11.86 -6.36 -11.38
N GLY A 310 10.85 -6.18 -12.24
CA GLY A 310 11.00 -6.19 -13.70
C GLY A 310 11.17 -7.56 -14.39
N HIS A 311 11.20 -8.69 -13.67
CA HIS A 311 11.48 -10.01 -14.25
C HIS A 311 10.44 -11.08 -13.88
N CYS A 312 10.06 -11.92 -14.84
CA CYS A 312 9.23 -13.11 -14.60
C CYS A 312 10.13 -14.32 -14.41
N ILE A 313 10.13 -14.89 -13.21
CA ILE A 313 10.88 -16.12 -12.94
C ILE A 313 9.88 -17.28 -12.88
N TRP A 314 10.00 -18.22 -13.80
CA TRP A 314 9.35 -19.54 -13.75
C TRP A 314 10.09 -20.37 -12.71
N LYS A 315 9.43 -20.83 -11.64
CA LYS A 315 10.15 -21.47 -10.53
C LYS A 315 10.47 -22.95 -10.80
N THR A 316 11.75 -23.27 -10.63
CA THR A 316 12.33 -24.61 -10.43
C THR A 316 12.07 -25.09 -8.98
N SER A 317 12.04 -26.41 -8.77
CA SER A 317 11.49 -27.12 -7.59
C SER A 317 12.24 -26.98 -6.25
N GLU A 318 13.01 -25.92 -6.01
CA GLU A 318 13.92 -25.83 -4.85
C GLU A 318 13.74 -24.55 -4.01
N GLN A 319 12.55 -24.30 -3.48
CA GLN A 319 12.37 -23.30 -2.42
C GLN A 319 11.72 -23.89 -1.15
N PRO A 320 12.13 -23.44 0.06
CA PRO A 320 12.02 -24.25 1.28
C PRO A 320 10.75 -24.01 2.12
N TYR A 321 9.83 -23.14 1.71
CA TYR A 321 8.63 -22.83 2.49
C TYR A 321 7.36 -23.01 1.65
N SER A 322 6.39 -23.77 2.16
CA SER A 322 5.05 -23.99 1.58
C SER A 322 3.99 -23.23 2.37
N GLN A 323 3.12 -22.47 1.72
CA GLN A 323 2.04 -21.71 2.37
C GLN A 323 0.68 -22.32 2.01
N ASP A 324 0.04 -22.96 2.98
CA ASP A 324 -1.30 -23.51 2.80
C ASP A 324 -2.35 -22.39 2.67
N GLY A 325 -3.31 -22.59 1.78
CA GLY A 325 -4.40 -21.65 1.56
C GLY A 325 -5.40 -21.68 2.70
N SER A 326 -5.92 -20.51 3.07
CA SER A 326 -7.02 -20.37 4.02
C SER A 326 -8.19 -19.58 3.43
N TRP A 327 -9.39 -19.90 3.92
CA TRP A 327 -10.64 -19.34 3.43
C TRP A 327 -10.79 -17.88 3.87
N SER A 328 -11.24 -17.01 2.96
CA SER A 328 -11.85 -15.74 3.34
C SER A 328 -13.19 -15.94 4.04
N SER A 329 -13.63 -14.87 4.70
CA SER A 329 -14.96 -14.78 5.28
C SER A 329 -16.04 -15.02 4.23
N TRP A 330 -17.09 -15.74 4.61
CA TRP A 330 -18.25 -15.92 3.74
C TRP A 330 -18.90 -14.58 3.38
N SER A 331 -19.24 -14.42 2.10
CA SER A 331 -20.10 -13.32 1.67
C SER A 331 -21.49 -13.42 2.31
N LYS A 332 -22.21 -12.31 2.31
CA LYS A 332 -23.64 -12.32 2.68
C LYS A 332 -24.40 -13.16 1.67
N PHE A 333 -25.45 -13.85 2.12
CA PHE A 333 -26.35 -14.55 1.21
C PHE A 333 -26.93 -13.57 0.20
N GLY A 334 -26.86 -13.94 -1.08
CA GLY A 334 -27.52 -13.22 -2.15
C GLY A 334 -29.05 -13.28 -2.04
N SER A 335 -29.72 -12.55 -2.93
CA SER A 335 -31.17 -12.61 -3.07
C SER A 335 -31.64 -14.03 -3.39
N CYS A 336 -32.83 -14.39 -2.90
CA CYS A 336 -33.43 -15.68 -3.24
C CYS A 336 -33.72 -15.75 -4.74
N SER A 337 -33.40 -16.86 -5.39
CA SER A 337 -33.64 -17.04 -6.83
C SER A 337 -35.12 -17.02 -7.21
N ARG A 338 -36.02 -17.24 -6.25
CA ARG A 338 -37.48 -17.26 -6.44
C ARG A 338 -38.17 -16.57 -5.28
N THR A 339 -39.33 -15.98 -5.53
CA THR A 339 -40.18 -15.35 -4.50
C THR A 339 -41.15 -16.33 -3.83
N CYS A 340 -41.40 -17.49 -4.45
CA CYS A 340 -42.27 -18.56 -3.95
C CYS A 340 -41.92 -19.90 -4.65
N GLY A 341 -42.46 -21.00 -4.13
CA GLY A 341 -42.38 -22.35 -4.69
C GLY A 341 -41.01 -23.00 -4.55
N GLY A 342 -40.21 -22.56 -3.59
CA GLY A 342 -38.85 -23.04 -3.31
C GLY A 342 -37.80 -22.45 -4.25
N GLY A 343 -37.02 -21.50 -3.76
CA GLY A 343 -35.83 -20.93 -4.38
C GLY A 343 -34.55 -21.28 -3.62
N VAL A 344 -33.41 -20.82 -4.15
CA VAL A 344 -32.10 -21.01 -3.54
C VAL A 344 -31.41 -19.66 -3.47
N ARG A 345 -30.83 -19.36 -2.31
CA ARG A 345 -29.87 -18.26 -2.13
C ARG A 345 -28.49 -18.85 -1.91
N SER A 346 -27.47 -18.21 -2.44
CA SER A 346 -26.09 -18.66 -2.29
C SER A 346 -25.23 -17.62 -1.59
N ARG A 347 -24.18 -18.09 -0.92
CA ARG A 347 -23.03 -17.30 -0.51
C ARG A 347 -21.76 -17.96 -1.01
N SER A 348 -20.68 -17.19 -1.06
CA SER A 348 -19.38 -17.61 -1.60
C SER A 348 -18.25 -17.19 -0.66
N ARG A 349 -17.15 -17.93 -0.69
CA ARG A 349 -15.88 -17.57 -0.07
C ARG A 349 -14.75 -17.96 -1.02
N SER A 350 -13.60 -17.31 -0.90
CA SER A 350 -12.44 -17.55 -1.74
C SER A 350 -11.30 -18.12 -0.90
N CYS A 351 -10.38 -18.86 -1.53
CA CYS A 351 -9.20 -19.41 -0.88
C CYS A 351 -8.03 -18.44 -1.06
N ASP A 352 -8.13 -17.29 -0.40
CA ASP A 352 -7.31 -16.09 -0.63
C ASP A 352 -6.87 -15.40 0.67
N ASN A 353 -7.08 -16.02 1.84
CA ASN A 353 -6.74 -15.40 3.12
C ASN A 353 -5.94 -16.33 4.06
N PRO A 354 -4.68 -16.68 3.73
CA PRO A 354 -3.93 -16.34 2.51
C PRO A 354 -4.20 -17.32 1.34
N PRO A 355 -3.84 -16.97 0.09
CA PRO A 355 -3.91 -17.91 -1.02
C PRO A 355 -2.86 -19.02 -0.89
N PRO A 356 -3.14 -20.24 -1.38
CA PRO A 356 -2.17 -21.33 -1.36
C PRO A 356 -0.98 -20.99 -2.27
N ALA A 357 0.22 -21.04 -1.71
CA ALA A 357 1.46 -20.72 -2.42
C ALA A 357 2.57 -21.75 -2.13
N TYR A 358 3.54 -21.83 -3.04
CA TYR A 358 4.75 -22.65 -2.87
C TYR A 358 4.48 -24.15 -2.59
N GLY A 359 3.50 -24.74 -3.29
CA GLY A 359 3.11 -26.15 -3.08
C GLY A 359 2.22 -26.39 -1.85
N GLY A 360 1.80 -25.31 -1.18
CA GLY A 360 0.80 -25.39 -0.11
C GLY A 360 -0.56 -25.86 -0.60
N ARG A 361 -1.33 -26.42 0.33
CA ARG A 361 -2.59 -27.09 0.06
C ARG A 361 -3.69 -26.09 -0.25
N GLN A 362 -4.49 -26.40 -1.26
CA GLN A 362 -5.72 -25.66 -1.55
C GLN A 362 -6.73 -25.86 -0.42
N CYS A 363 -7.55 -24.84 -0.15
CA CYS A 363 -8.47 -24.86 0.97
C CYS A 363 -9.46 -26.05 0.88
N PRO A 364 -9.56 -26.90 1.91
CA PRO A 364 -10.52 -27.99 1.91
C PRO A 364 -11.94 -27.47 2.11
N GLY A 365 -12.88 -27.98 1.32
CA GLY A 365 -14.32 -27.69 1.43
C GLY A 365 -14.92 -26.90 0.27
N ALA A 366 -16.19 -26.51 0.40
CA ALA A 366 -16.92 -25.85 -0.67
C ALA A 366 -16.64 -24.34 -0.75
N THR A 367 -16.52 -23.84 -1.98
CA THR A 367 -16.42 -22.41 -2.33
C THR A 367 -17.78 -21.70 -2.28
N TYR A 368 -18.86 -22.46 -2.45
CA TYR A 368 -20.24 -21.98 -2.44
C TYR A 368 -21.06 -22.74 -1.42
N GLU A 369 -21.98 -22.03 -0.79
CA GLU A 369 -23.00 -22.61 0.06
C GLU A 369 -24.38 -22.16 -0.41
N TYR A 370 -25.30 -23.11 -0.48
CA TYR A 370 -26.65 -22.92 -0.99
C TYR A 370 -27.65 -23.20 0.12
N GLN A 371 -28.64 -22.31 0.26
CA GLN A 371 -29.72 -22.46 1.21
C GLN A 371 -31.07 -22.29 0.49
N VAL A 372 -32.01 -23.18 0.79
CA VAL A 372 -33.39 -23.07 0.30
C VAL A 372 -34.06 -21.86 0.95
N CYS A 373 -34.79 -21.09 0.16
CA CYS A 373 -35.55 -19.92 0.59
C CYS A 373 -36.91 -19.88 -0.11
N ASN A 374 -37.87 -19.17 0.47
CA ASN A 374 -39.21 -18.97 -0.10
C ASN A 374 -39.90 -20.29 -0.49
N ALA A 375 -39.96 -21.23 0.47
CA ALA A 375 -40.57 -22.55 0.31
C ALA A 375 -42.10 -22.54 0.22
N GLU A 376 -42.72 -21.40 0.56
CA GLU A 376 -44.17 -21.21 0.45
C GLU A 376 -44.67 -21.41 -0.97
N GLU A 377 -45.80 -22.09 -1.14
CA GLU A 377 -46.39 -22.33 -2.46
C GLU A 377 -46.69 -21.01 -3.21
N CYS A 378 -46.51 -21.04 -4.52
CA CYS A 378 -46.83 -19.88 -5.35
C CYS A 378 -48.36 -19.72 -5.50
N PRO A 379 -48.89 -18.49 -5.41
CA PRO A 379 -50.30 -18.25 -5.69
C PRO A 379 -50.61 -18.49 -7.18
N GLY A 380 -51.63 -19.30 -7.46
CA GLY A 380 -52.12 -19.58 -8.82
C GLY A 380 -51.97 -21.05 -9.25
N PRO A 381 -52.37 -21.39 -10.49
CA PRO A 381 -52.20 -22.75 -11.00
C PRO A 381 -50.72 -23.11 -11.07
N TYR A 382 -50.38 -24.35 -10.70
CA TYR A 382 -49.01 -24.86 -10.81
C TYR A 382 -48.52 -24.74 -12.26
N GLN A 383 -47.47 -23.96 -12.44
CA GLN A 383 -46.78 -23.82 -13.71
C GLN A 383 -45.32 -24.23 -13.52
N ASP A 384 -44.85 -25.13 -14.37
CA ASP A 384 -43.44 -25.50 -14.37
C ASP A 384 -42.57 -24.30 -14.73
N PHE A 385 -41.68 -23.94 -13.79
CA PHE A 385 -40.78 -22.80 -13.95
C PHE A 385 -39.80 -22.98 -15.12
N ARG A 386 -39.39 -24.22 -15.41
CA ARG A 386 -38.54 -24.52 -16.59
C ARG A 386 -39.33 -24.26 -17.88
N ALA A 387 -40.59 -24.71 -17.94
CA ALA A 387 -41.48 -24.42 -19.07
C ALA A 387 -41.69 -22.92 -19.30
N GLN A 388 -41.80 -22.11 -18.24
CA GLN A 388 -41.90 -20.65 -18.34
C GLN A 388 -40.61 -20.00 -18.91
N GLN A 389 -39.43 -20.50 -18.53
CA GLN A 389 -38.17 -19.99 -19.08
C GLN A 389 -38.02 -20.36 -20.56
N CYS A 390 -38.38 -21.60 -20.93
CA CYS A 390 -38.37 -22.05 -22.31
C CYS A 390 -39.36 -21.27 -23.18
N SER A 391 -40.60 -21.06 -22.72
CA SER A 391 -41.62 -20.34 -23.49
C SER A 391 -41.25 -18.88 -23.78
N LYS A 392 -40.55 -18.20 -22.87
CA LYS A 392 -39.98 -16.87 -23.11
C LYS A 392 -38.99 -16.82 -24.27
N ARG A 393 -38.40 -17.96 -24.65
CA ARG A 393 -37.42 -18.08 -25.74
C ARG A 393 -38.04 -18.44 -27.09
N ASN A 394 -39.33 -18.83 -27.13
CA ASN A 394 -40.07 -19.24 -28.33
C ASN A 394 -40.19 -18.14 -29.40
N SER A 395 -40.03 -16.87 -29.01
CA SER A 395 -40.09 -15.71 -29.90
C SER A 395 -38.72 -15.19 -30.34
N TYR A 396 -37.62 -15.68 -29.74
CA TYR A 396 -36.29 -15.09 -29.92
C TYR A 396 -35.49 -15.73 -31.08
N TYR A 397 -35.90 -16.90 -31.57
CA TYR A 397 -35.17 -17.65 -32.59
C TYR A 397 -36.11 -18.06 -33.73
N THR A 398 -35.97 -17.38 -34.87
CA THR A 398 -36.61 -17.72 -36.13
C THR A 398 -35.58 -18.34 -37.07
N HIS A 399 -35.80 -19.58 -37.48
CA HIS A 399 -35.00 -20.27 -38.48
C HIS A 399 -35.91 -20.65 -39.65
N GLN A 400 -35.52 -20.27 -40.87
CA GLN A 400 -36.32 -20.49 -42.10
C GLN A 400 -37.77 -19.98 -42.00
N ASN A 401 -37.97 -18.74 -41.54
CA ASN A 401 -39.29 -18.11 -41.38
C ASN A 401 -40.30 -18.87 -40.48
N SER A 402 -39.84 -19.85 -39.69
CA SER A 402 -40.66 -20.58 -38.73
C SER A 402 -40.25 -20.22 -37.30
N LYS A 403 -41.24 -20.02 -36.42
CA LYS A 403 -41.02 -19.84 -34.98
C LYS A 403 -40.83 -21.21 -34.34
N HIS A 404 -39.81 -21.34 -33.50
CA HIS A 404 -39.49 -22.60 -32.83
C HIS A 404 -40.00 -22.58 -31.38
N SER A 405 -40.52 -23.71 -30.91
CA SER A 405 -40.96 -23.88 -29.53
C SER A 405 -39.91 -24.64 -28.73
N TRP A 406 -39.43 -24.04 -27.66
CA TRP A 406 -38.51 -24.63 -26.71
C TRP A 406 -39.29 -25.48 -25.71
N LEU A 407 -38.81 -26.70 -25.52
CA LEU A 407 -39.40 -27.67 -24.60
C LEU A 407 -38.58 -27.74 -23.29
N PRO A 408 -39.20 -27.97 -22.12
CA PRO A 408 -38.55 -27.90 -20.82
C PRO A 408 -37.88 -29.22 -20.42
N TYR A 409 -36.81 -29.58 -21.11
CA TYR A 409 -35.99 -30.74 -20.76
C TYR A 409 -34.89 -30.38 -19.77
#